data_AF-A0A6G2VGR3-F1
#
_entry.id   AF-A0A6G2VGR3-F1
#
_cell.length_a   1.000
_cell.length_b   1.000
_cell.length_c   1.000
_cell.angle_alpha   90.00
_cell.angle_beta   90.00
_cell.angle_gamma   90.00
#
_symmetry.space_group_name_H-M   'P 1'
#
loop_
_entity.id
_entity.type
_entity.pdbx_description
1 polymer ?
#
loop_
_entity_poly.entity_id
_entity_poly.type
_entity_poly.pdbx_seq_one_letter_code
_entity_poly.pdbx_strand_id
1 'polypeptide(L)'
;MARTPQPRHITLGGREAVALTREEYDQLIASRRQIGGQSARVRVLAQQAKRTEQLLHDLEALIASQGEDCTGRAHTSSAPCAESTSAQTGSCLRCELAALLRRHRDPAS
;
A
#
# COMPACT_ATOMS: atom_id res chain seq x y z
N MET A 1 5.98 -20.40 28.86
CA MET A 1 6.33 -21.11 27.61
C MET A 1 5.08 -21.78 27.08
N ALA A 2 4.55 -21.34 25.93
CA ALA A 2 3.37 -21.98 25.34
C ALA A 2 3.81 -23.34 24.77
N ARG A 3 3.30 -24.44 25.35
CA ARG A 3 3.53 -25.78 24.77
C ARG A 3 2.82 -25.83 23.42
N THR A 4 3.56 -26.17 22.37
CA THR A 4 2.97 -26.46 21.07
C THR A 4 2.04 -27.67 21.24
N PRO A 5 0.73 -27.56 20.95
CA PRO A 5 -0.18 -28.68 21.09
C PRO A 5 0.27 -29.79 20.15
N GLN A 6 0.50 -30.99 20.69
CA GLN A 6 0.80 -32.16 19.87
C GLN A 6 -0.52 -32.68 19.27
N PRO A 7 -0.66 -32.72 17.94
CA PRO A 7 -1.89 -33.19 17.31
C PRO A 7 -2.11 -34.67 17.63
N ARG A 8 -3.31 -35.02 18.08
CA ARG A 8 -3.72 -36.42 18.32
C ARG A 8 -4.39 -36.95 17.07
N HIS A 9 -3.62 -37.67 16.25
CA HIS A 9 -4.14 -38.29 15.04
C HIS A 9 -5.02 -39.49 15.39
N ILE A 10 -6.19 -39.56 14.77
CA ILE A 10 -7.16 -40.65 14.87
C ILE A 10 -7.63 -41.03 13.47
N THR A 11 -8.19 -42.24 13.32
CA THR A 11 -8.85 -42.66 12.08
C THR A 11 -10.35 -42.80 12.33
N LEU A 12 -11.17 -42.04 11.60
CA LEU A 12 -12.63 -42.07 11.69
C LEU A 12 -13.19 -42.52 10.33
N GLY A 13 -13.82 -43.70 10.29
CA GLY A 13 -14.41 -44.23 9.05
C GLY A 13 -13.39 -44.38 7.90
N GLY A 14 -12.14 -44.72 8.20
CA GLY A 14 -11.06 -44.84 7.21
C GLY A 14 -10.43 -43.51 6.77
N ARG A 15 -10.84 -42.38 7.34
CA ARG A 15 -10.23 -41.06 7.10
C ARG A 15 -9.38 -40.62 8.29
N GLU A 16 -8.23 -40.04 8.00
CA GLU A 16 -7.36 -39.44 9.02
C GLU A 16 -7.98 -38.15 9.55
N ALA A 17 -8.01 -38.00 10.87
CA ALA A 17 -8.55 -36.82 11.56
C ALA A 17 -7.70 -36.49 12.80
N VAL A 18 -7.85 -35.27 13.32
CA VAL A 18 -7.21 -34.84 14.58
C VAL A 18 -8.28 -34.66 15.63
N ALA A 19 -8.12 -35.33 16.78
CA ALA A 19 -8.99 -35.15 17.93
C ALA A 19 -8.54 -33.94 18.75
N LEU A 20 -9.46 -33.00 18.96
CA LEU A 20 -9.25 -31.85 19.84
C LEU A 20 -10.26 -31.93 20.98
N THR A 21 -9.83 -31.57 22.18
CA THR A 21 -10.75 -31.22 23.27
C THR A 21 -11.50 -29.93 22.92
N ARG A 22 -12.61 -29.66 23.63
CA ARG A 22 -13.39 -28.43 23.41
C ARG A 22 -12.55 -27.16 23.63
N GLU A 23 -11.72 -27.16 24.66
CA GLU A 23 -10.82 -26.05 24.98
C GLU A 23 -9.77 -25.82 23.88
N GLU A 24 -9.17 -26.89 23.36
CA GLU A 24 -8.22 -26.81 22.25
C GLU A 24 -8.87 -26.30 20.96
N TYR A 25 -10.13 -26.71 20.69
CA TYR A 25 -10.88 -26.20 19.55
C TYR A 25 -11.20 -24.71 19.68
N ASP A 26 -11.67 -24.26 20.85
CA ASP A 26 -11.96 -22.85 21.10
C ASP A 26 -10.70 -21.98 20.99
N GLN A 27 -9.56 -22.47 21.51
CA GLN A 27 -8.27 -21.82 21.38
C GLN A 27 -7.80 -21.77 19.91
N LEU A 28 -8.01 -22.83 19.14
CA LEU A 28 -7.67 -22.86 17.72
C LEU A 28 -8.50 -21.85 16.91
N ILE A 29 -9.80 -21.74 17.18
CA ILE A 29 -10.68 -20.76 16.54
C ILE A 29 -10.27 -19.33 16.91
N ALA A 30 -9.95 -19.08 18.18
CA ALA A 30 -9.46 -17.78 18.63
C ALA A 30 -8.13 -17.41 17.95
N SER A 31 -7.18 -18.35 17.91
CA SER A 31 -5.89 -18.18 17.22
C SER A 31 -6.07 -17.91 15.73
N ARG A 32 -6.93 -18.68 15.04
CA ARG A 32 -7.26 -18.47 13.63
C ARG A 32 -7.84 -17.07 13.38
N ARG A 33 -8.71 -16.58 14.26
CA ARG A 33 -9.26 -15.21 14.15
C ARG A 33 -8.19 -14.15 14.36
N GLN A 34 -7.32 -14.34 15.34
CA GLN A 34 -6.21 -13.42 15.59
C GLN A 34 -5.26 -13.37 14.39
N ILE A 35 -4.83 -14.53 13.88
CA ILE A 35 -3.97 -14.61 12.70
C ILE A 35 -4.67 -13.98 11.49
N GLY A 36 -5.94 -14.29 11.25
CA GLY A 36 -6.72 -13.69 10.17
C GLY A 36 -6.77 -12.15 10.26
N GLY A 37 -6.97 -11.61 11.47
CA GLY A 37 -6.94 -10.17 11.71
C GLY A 37 -5.55 -9.56 11.48
N GLN A 38 -4.49 -10.23 11.93
CA GLN A 38 -3.10 -9.77 11.70
C GLN A 38 -2.72 -9.81 10.23
N SER A 39 -3.06 -10.89 9.51
CA SER A 39 -2.82 -11.00 8.07
C SER A 39 -3.56 -9.91 7.29
N ALA A 40 -4.79 -9.57 7.68
CA ALA A 40 -5.52 -8.46 7.07
C ALA A 40 -4.82 -7.11 7.29
N ARG A 41 -4.32 -6.85 8.50
CA ARG A 41 -3.55 -5.63 8.80
C ARG A 41 -2.25 -5.56 8.01
N VAL A 42 -1.49 -6.66 7.95
CA VAL A 42 -0.26 -6.76 7.16
C VAL A 42 -0.54 -6.50 5.69
N ARG A 43 -1.64 -7.04 5.14
CA ARG A 43 -2.03 -6.80 3.75
C ARG A 43 -2.30 -5.32 3.47
N VAL A 44 -3.02 -4.63 4.35
CA VAL A 44 -3.27 -3.19 4.22
C VAL A 44 -1.97 -2.39 4.29
N LEU A 45 -1.09 -2.70 5.24
CA LEU A 45 0.22 -2.06 5.37
C LEU A 45 1.10 -2.28 4.15
N ALA A 46 1.13 -3.50 3.60
CA ALA A 46 1.88 -3.82 2.39
C ALA A 46 1.35 -3.04 1.17
N GLN A 47 0.03 -2.90 1.05
CA GLN A 47 -0.59 -2.10 0.00
C GLN A 47 -0.25 -0.61 0.14
N GLN A 48 -0.25 -0.08 1.37
CA GLN A 48 0.18 1.29 1.64
C GLN A 48 1.67 1.50 1.32
N ALA A 49 2.54 0.57 1.71
CA ALA A 49 3.97 0.64 1.41
C ALA A 49 4.23 0.67 -0.09
N LYS A 50 3.64 -0.26 -0.85
CA LYS A 50 3.75 -0.30 -2.31
C LYS A 50 3.25 0.99 -2.96
N ARG A 51 2.19 1.58 -2.40
CA ARG A 51 1.66 2.85 -2.88
C ARG A 51 2.64 3.99 -2.64
N THR A 52 3.22 4.09 -1.45
CA THR A 52 4.23 5.11 -1.14
C THR A 52 5.47 4.97 -2.02
N GLU A 53 5.90 3.74 -2.31
CA GLU A 53 7.01 3.46 -3.21
C GLU A 53 6.72 3.96 -4.64
N GLN A 54 5.52 3.70 -5.17
CA GLN A 54 5.11 4.23 -6.47
C GLN A 54 5.12 5.77 -6.49
N LEU A 55 4.65 6.42 -5.43
CA LEU A 55 4.66 7.88 -5.33
C LEU A 55 6.08 8.43 -5.43
N LEU A 56 7.03 7.83 -4.72
CA LEU A 56 8.43 8.25 -4.75
C LEU A 56 9.01 8.09 -6.15
N HIS A 57 8.73 6.97 -6.81
CA HIS A 57 9.20 6.71 -8.17
C HIS A 57 8.64 7.72 -9.18
N ASP A 58 7.34 8.03 -9.08
CA ASP A 58 6.71 9.02 -9.95
C ASP A 58 7.27 10.44 -9.71
N LEU A 59 7.58 10.78 -8.45
CA LEU A 59 8.25 12.05 -8.10
C LEU A 59 9.66 12.12 -8.67
N GLU A 60 10.44 11.05 -8.55
CA GLU A 60 11.78 10.94 -9.13
C GLU A 60 11.73 11.13 -10.65
N ALA A 61 10.79 10.47 -11.33
CA ALA A 61 10.60 10.60 -12.77
C ALA A 61 10.25 12.04 -13.20
N LEU A 62 9.35 12.72 -12.46
CA LEU A 62 9.02 14.12 -12.73
C LEU A 62 10.23 15.04 -12.57
N ILE A 63 11.01 14.87 -11.49
CA ILE A 63 12.21 15.68 -11.26
C ILE A 63 13.25 15.43 -12.34
N ALA A 64 13.48 14.16 -12.71
CA ALA A 64 14.42 13.78 -13.75
C ALA A 64 14.05 14.40 -15.11
N SER A 65 12.78 14.33 -15.51
CA SER A 65 12.30 14.89 -16.78
C SER A 65 12.51 16.40 -16.91
N GLN A 66 12.43 17.15 -15.81
CA GLN A 66 12.69 18.59 -15.83
C GLN A 66 14.18 18.93 -15.78
N GLY A 67 15.02 18.06 -15.19
CA GLY A 67 16.47 18.22 -15.22
C GLY A 67 17.05 18.20 -16.63
N GLU A 68 16.45 17.44 -17.55
CA GLU A 68 16.82 17.40 -18.96
C GLU A 68 16.43 18.70 -19.71
N ASP A 69 15.31 19.32 -19.34
CA ASP A 69 14.82 20.59 -19.90
C ASP A 69 15.42 21.85 -19.23
N CYS A 70 16.13 21.71 -18.11
CA CYS A 70 16.67 22.82 -17.31
C CYS A 70 17.99 23.41 -17.85
N THR A 71 18.39 23.08 -19.07
CA THR A 71 19.55 23.71 -19.74
C THR A 71 19.21 25.12 -20.23
N GLY A 72 19.11 26.07 -19.30
CA GLY A 72 19.31 27.50 -19.60
C GLY A 72 18.10 28.45 -19.52
N ARG A 73 17.04 28.14 -18.77
CA ARG A 73 16.01 29.15 -18.43
C ARG A 73 16.02 29.46 -16.93
N ALA A 74 16.44 30.68 -16.60
CA ALA A 74 16.30 31.23 -15.26
C ALA A 74 14.82 31.21 -14.85
N HIS A 75 14.46 30.32 -13.94
CA HIS A 75 13.10 30.18 -13.43
C HIS A 75 12.77 31.32 -12.46
N THR A 76 12.43 32.49 -12.98
CA THR A 76 11.68 33.51 -12.24
C THR A 76 10.19 33.27 -12.50
N SER A 77 9.52 32.52 -11.63
CA SER A 77 8.05 32.58 -11.58
C SER A 77 7.52 32.37 -10.17
N SER A 78 7.24 33.51 -9.54
CA SER A 78 6.42 33.67 -8.34
C SER A 78 4.94 33.86 -8.72
N ALA A 79 4.45 33.22 -9.78
CA ALA A 79 3.04 33.31 -10.16
C ALA A 79 2.24 32.15 -9.55
N PRO A 80 1.06 32.40 -8.95
CA PRO A 80 0.17 31.34 -8.50
C PRO A 80 -0.32 30.50 -9.70
N CYS A 81 -0.32 29.17 -9.60
CA CYS A 81 -0.91 28.27 -10.60
C CYS A 81 -2.39 28.67 -10.78
N ALA A 82 -2.73 29.34 -11.88
CA ALA A 82 -4.11 29.68 -12.21
C ALA A 82 -4.86 28.45 -12.70
N GLU A 83 -6.09 28.27 -12.21
CA GLU A 83 -7.01 27.25 -12.70
C GLU A 83 -7.52 27.62 -14.11
N SER A 84 -7.03 26.85 -15.08
CA SER A 84 -7.66 26.53 -16.36
C SER A 84 -7.69 27.60 -17.48
N THR A 85 -7.53 27.07 -18.71
CA THR A 85 -7.94 27.63 -20.01
C THR A 85 -7.09 28.75 -20.63
N SER A 86 -5.95 28.38 -21.21
CA SER A 86 -5.62 28.74 -22.60
C SER A 86 -4.29 28.10 -23.03
N ALA A 87 -4.27 27.63 -24.27
CA ALA A 87 -3.16 26.98 -24.94
C ALA A 87 -1.83 27.78 -24.83
N GLN A 88 -0.90 27.28 -24.00
CA GLN A 88 0.55 27.45 -24.14
C GLN A 88 1.27 26.40 -23.27
N THR A 89 1.60 25.29 -23.94
CA THR A 89 2.76 24.41 -23.77
C THR A 89 3.54 24.48 -22.45
N GLY A 90 3.25 23.52 -21.56
CA GLY A 90 4.09 23.13 -20.43
C GLY A 90 3.44 23.40 -19.08
N SER A 91 2.90 22.36 -18.44
CA SER A 91 2.61 22.41 -17.01
C SER A 91 3.91 22.61 -16.24
N CYS A 92 3.98 23.60 -15.34
CA CYS A 92 5.17 23.77 -14.51
C CYS A 92 5.26 22.66 -13.45
N LEU A 93 6.48 22.32 -13.00
CA LEU A 93 6.74 21.27 -12.00
C LEU A 93 5.81 21.35 -10.80
N ARG A 94 5.55 22.58 -10.32
CA ARG A 94 4.68 22.81 -9.16
C ARG A 94 3.23 22.36 -9.42
N CYS A 95 2.68 22.60 -10.60
CA CYS A 95 1.32 22.17 -10.91
C CYS A 95 1.25 20.65 -11.20
N GLU A 96 2.32 20.04 -11.74
CA GLU A 96 2.45 18.58 -11.91
C GLU A 96 2.57 17.83 -10.58
N LEU A 97 3.43 18.33 -9.68
CA LEU A 97 3.54 17.85 -8.31
C LEU A 97 2.19 17.96 -7.58
N ALA A 98 1.50 19.10 -7.70
CA ALA A 98 0.18 19.28 -7.10
C ALA A 98 -0.88 18.31 -7.68
N ALA A 99 -0.85 18.02 -8.98
CA ALA A 99 -1.74 17.04 -9.60
C ALA A 99 -1.43 15.60 -9.16
N LEU A 100 -0.15 15.24 -9.08
CA LEU A 100 0.30 13.94 -8.59
C LEU A 100 -0.05 13.72 -7.10
N LEU A 101 0.17 14.73 -6.24
CA LEU A 101 -0.22 14.66 -4.83
C LEU A 101 -1.73 14.53 -4.63
N ARG A 102 -2.56 15.16 -5.47
CA ARG A 102 -4.01 15.00 -5.44
C ARG A 102 -4.44 13.57 -5.80
N ARG A 103 -3.91 13.00 -6.89
CA ARG A 103 -4.15 11.60 -7.27
C ARG A 103 -3.73 10.60 -6.18
N HIS A 104 -2.67 10.91 -5.44
CA HIS A 104 -2.23 10.09 -4.31
C HIS A 104 -3.04 10.29 -3.02
N ARG A 105 -3.70 11.43 -2.84
CA ARG A 105 -4.63 11.66 -1.73
C ARG A 105 -5.98 10.98 -1.93
N ASP A 106 -6.45 10.89 -3.18
CA ASP A 106 -7.74 10.27 -3.54
C ASP A 106 -7.55 8.94 -4.29
N PRO A 107 -7.17 7.82 -3.61
CA PRO A 107 -6.98 6.52 -4.26
C PRO A 107 -8.22 5.93 -4.96
N ALA A 108 -9.42 6.30 -4.51
CA ALA A 108 -10.73 5.72 -4.84
C ALA A 108 -11.73 6.33 -3.83
N SER A 109 -12.89 6.87 -4.21
CA SER A 109 -14.10 6.10 -4.57
C SER A 109 -13.88 4.79 -5.31
#